data_AF-A0A7L4GGA6-F1
#
_entry.id   AF-A0A7L4GGA6-F1
#
_cell.length_a   1.000
_cell.length_b   1.000
_cell.length_c   1.000
_cell.angle_alpha   90.00
_cell.angle_beta   90.00
_cell.angle_gamma   90.00
#
_symmetry.space_group_name_H-M   'P 1'
#
loop_
_entity.id
_entity.type
_entity.pdbx_description
1 polymer ?
#
loop_
_entity_poly.entity_id
_entity_poly.type
_entity_poly.pdbx_seq_one_letter_code
_entity_poly.pdbx_strand_id
1 'polypeptide(L)'
;QDFYNWPDESFEEMDSTLAVQQYIQQNIRADCSNIDKILEPPEGQDEGVWKYEHLRQFCLELNGLAVKLQSECHPDTCTQMTATEQWIFLCAAHKTPKECPAIDYTRHTLDGAACLLNSNKYFPSR
;
A
#
# COMPACT_ATOMS: atom_id res chain seq x y z
N GLN A 1 13.66 -14.02 16.69
CA GLN A 1 14.62 -12.91 16.46
C GLN A 1 15.38 -13.09 15.14
N ASP A 2 15.41 -14.28 14.55
CA ASP A 2 16.09 -14.55 13.25
C ASP A 2 15.18 -14.46 12.01
N PHE A 3 13.88 -14.20 12.21
CA PHE A 3 12.95 -14.02 11.09
C PHE A 3 13.30 -12.67 10.45
N TYR A 4 13.58 -12.65 9.14
CA TYR A 4 14.00 -11.48 8.34
C TYR A 4 15.50 -11.13 8.29
N ASN A 5 16.41 -11.94 8.84
CA ASN A 5 17.87 -11.67 8.84
C ASN A 5 18.66 -12.26 7.65
N TRP A 6 18.02 -12.42 6.49
CA TRP A 6 18.71 -12.90 5.28
C TRP A 6 19.48 -11.79 4.57
N PRO A 7 20.58 -12.14 3.86
CA PRO A 7 21.39 -11.16 3.12
C PRO A 7 20.58 -10.48 2.02
N ASP A 8 21.04 -9.28 1.67
CA ASP A 8 20.50 -8.51 0.55
C ASP A 8 21.05 -9.05 -0.77
N GLU A 9 20.24 -9.02 -1.82
CA GLU A 9 20.59 -9.37 -3.19
C GLU A 9 20.64 -8.13 -4.06
N SER A 10 21.52 -8.09 -5.05
CA SER A 10 21.56 -6.97 -6.00
C SER A 10 20.36 -7.05 -6.95
N PHE A 11 19.87 -5.90 -7.43
CA PHE A 11 18.71 -5.88 -8.33
C PHE A 11 18.93 -6.71 -9.61
N GLU A 12 20.16 -6.72 -10.14
CA GLU A 12 20.54 -7.48 -11.34
C GLU A 12 20.50 -9.00 -11.13
N GLU A 13 20.68 -9.46 -9.89
CA GLU A 13 20.68 -10.89 -9.53
C GLU A 13 19.29 -11.41 -9.15
N MET A 14 18.31 -10.53 -8.93
CA MET A 14 16.93 -10.90 -8.61
C MET A 14 16.20 -11.49 -9.84
N ASP A 15 16.38 -12.79 -10.08
CA ASP A 15 15.66 -13.54 -11.12
C ASP A 15 14.22 -13.88 -10.70
N SER A 16 13.36 -12.86 -10.64
CA SER A 16 11.96 -12.99 -10.22
C SER A 16 11.03 -12.05 -10.98
N THR A 17 9.81 -12.51 -11.25
CA THR A 17 8.72 -11.63 -11.71
C THR A 17 8.34 -10.56 -10.67
N LEU A 18 8.80 -10.71 -9.42
CA LEU A 18 8.59 -9.80 -8.31
C LEU A 18 9.86 -9.01 -7.94
N ALA A 19 10.91 -9.01 -8.77
CA ALA A 19 12.20 -8.37 -8.46
C ALA A 19 12.06 -6.93 -7.97
N VAL A 20 11.20 -6.12 -8.63
CA VAL A 20 10.94 -4.73 -8.23
C VAL A 20 10.33 -4.64 -6.84
N GLN A 21 9.34 -5.50 -6.53
CA GLN A 21 8.72 -5.56 -5.21
C GLN A 21 9.74 -5.98 -4.14
N GLN A 22 10.55 -7.00 -4.43
CA GLN A 22 11.60 -7.50 -3.54
C GLN A 22 12.62 -6.41 -3.23
N TYR A 23 13.08 -5.68 -4.24
CA TYR A 23 14.03 -4.59 -4.08
C TYR A 23 13.48 -3.45 -3.21
N ILE A 24 12.22 -3.04 -3.42
CA ILE A 24 11.56 -2.04 -2.56
C ILE A 24 11.53 -2.53 -1.10
N GLN A 25 11.09 -3.77 -0.86
CA GLN A 25 10.98 -4.34 0.48
C GLN A 25 12.34 -4.49 1.16
N GLN A 26 13.38 -4.85 0.40
CA GLN A 26 14.75 -4.92 0.87
C GLN A 26 15.24 -3.54 1.35
N ASN A 27 15.06 -2.49 0.54
CA ASN A 27 15.47 -1.13 0.91
C ASN A 27 14.71 -0.61 2.14
N ILE A 28 13.39 -0.86 2.23
CA ILE A 28 12.58 -0.48 3.40
C ILE A 28 13.09 -1.19 4.66
N ARG A 29 13.43 -2.48 4.56
CA ARG A 29 13.94 -3.26 5.68
C ARG A 29 15.33 -2.80 6.11
N ALA A 30 16.19 -2.46 5.16
CA ALA A 30 17.55 -1.98 5.44
C ALA A 30 17.53 -0.68 6.23
N ASP A 31 16.74 0.31 5.78
CA ASP A 31 16.51 1.55 6.51
C ASP A 31 15.20 2.23 6.07
N CYS A 32 14.13 2.04 6.86
CA CYS A 32 12.82 2.62 6.56
C CYS A 32 12.77 4.16 6.64
N SER A 33 13.79 4.79 7.22
CA SER A 33 13.90 6.25 7.30
C SER A 33 14.58 6.87 6.09
N ASN A 34 15.30 6.07 5.29
CA ASN A 34 16.01 6.51 4.10
C ASN A 34 15.07 6.56 2.87
N ILE A 35 14.16 7.53 2.88
CA ILE A 35 13.14 7.70 1.83
C ILE A 35 13.78 7.91 0.45
N ASP A 36 14.87 8.69 0.39
CA ASP A 36 15.56 8.95 -0.87
C ASP A 36 16.04 7.64 -1.51
N LYS A 37 16.61 6.72 -0.72
CA LYS A 37 17.05 5.42 -1.22
C LYS A 37 15.88 4.52 -1.61
N ILE A 38 14.80 4.54 -0.83
CA ILE A 38 13.61 3.70 -1.09
C ILE A 38 12.93 4.11 -2.40
N LEU A 39 12.92 5.41 -2.73
CA LEU A 39 12.25 5.94 -3.92
C LEU A 39 13.13 5.96 -5.18
N GLU A 40 14.44 5.75 -5.03
CA GLU A 40 15.40 5.70 -6.13
C GLU A 40 15.23 4.40 -6.97
N PRO A 41 14.77 4.48 -8.23
CA PRO A 41 14.63 3.30 -9.07
C PRO A 41 16.01 2.77 -9.50
N PRO A 42 16.16 1.45 -9.69
CA PRO A 42 17.33 0.88 -10.35
C PRO A 42 17.54 1.43 -11.77
N GLU A 43 18.78 1.40 -12.25
CA GLU A 43 19.10 1.86 -13.60
C GLU A 43 18.34 1.04 -14.66
N GLY A 44 17.74 1.74 -15.64
CA GLY A 44 16.96 1.10 -16.70
C GLY A 44 15.57 0.58 -16.30
N GLN A 45 15.16 0.73 -15.03
CA GLN A 45 13.83 0.33 -14.57
C GLN A 45 12.74 1.21 -15.18
N ASP A 46 11.67 0.58 -15.71
CA ASP A 46 10.50 1.30 -16.20
C ASP A 46 9.80 2.06 -15.05
N GLU A 47 9.58 3.35 -15.27
CA GLU A 47 9.00 4.27 -14.28
C GLU A 47 7.55 3.93 -13.93
N GLY A 48 6.78 3.41 -14.90
CA GLY A 48 5.39 3.00 -14.69
C GLY A 48 5.30 1.78 -13.78
N VAL A 49 6.12 0.77 -14.04
CA VAL A 49 6.28 -0.44 -13.21
C VAL A 49 6.78 -0.07 -11.81
N TRP A 50 7.74 0.86 -11.70
CA TRP A 50 8.25 1.33 -10.40
C TRP A 50 7.16 1.98 -9.54
N LYS A 51 6.43 2.94 -10.11
CA LYS A 51 5.31 3.61 -9.42
C LYS A 51 4.21 2.62 -9.04
N TYR A 52 3.89 1.69 -9.94
CA TYR A 52 2.89 0.66 -9.68
C TYR A 52 3.26 -0.23 -8.48
N GLU A 53 4.51 -0.71 -8.40
CA GLU A 53 4.93 -1.53 -7.25
C GLU A 53 4.98 -0.74 -5.94
N HIS A 54 5.34 0.55 -5.97
CA HIS A 54 5.21 1.41 -4.80
C HIS A 54 3.76 1.57 -4.34
N LEU A 55 2.80 1.72 -5.27
CA LEU A 55 1.38 1.77 -4.91
C LEU A 55 0.92 0.48 -4.22
N ARG A 56 1.40 -0.68 -4.68
CA ARG A 56 1.14 -1.96 -4.01
C ARG A 56 1.78 -2.01 -2.63
N GLN A 57 3.02 -1.53 -2.50
CA GLN A 57 3.71 -1.45 -1.21
C GLN A 57 2.95 -0.54 -0.23
N PHE A 58 2.44 0.61 -0.65
CA PHE A 58 1.62 1.47 0.20
C PHE A 58 0.35 0.77 0.68
N CYS A 59 -0.33 0.02 -0.18
CA CYS A 59 -1.51 -0.75 0.23
C CYS A 59 -1.16 -1.82 1.28
N LEU A 60 0.00 -2.49 1.13
CA LEU A 60 0.52 -3.45 2.11
C LEU A 60 0.79 -2.79 3.47
N GLU A 61 1.51 -1.67 3.49
CA GLU A 61 1.85 -0.95 4.73
C GLU A 61 0.60 -0.35 5.41
N LEU A 62 -0.30 0.25 4.62
CA LEU A 62 -1.53 0.85 5.14
C LEU A 62 -2.50 -0.21 5.69
N ASN A 63 -2.48 -1.45 5.19
CA ASN A 63 -3.21 -2.55 5.82
C ASN A 63 -2.69 -2.84 7.23
N GLY A 64 -1.38 -2.79 7.45
CA GLY A 64 -0.79 -2.89 8.79
C GLY A 64 -1.27 -1.78 9.73
N LEU A 65 -1.34 -0.54 9.21
CA LEU A 65 -1.89 0.59 9.94
C LEU A 65 -3.39 0.38 10.28
N ALA A 66 -4.19 -0.11 9.33
CA ALA A 66 -5.61 -0.38 9.55
C ALA A 66 -5.84 -1.43 10.65
N VAL A 67 -5.00 -2.48 10.69
CA VAL A 67 -5.02 -3.48 11.77
C VAL A 67 -4.68 -2.84 13.10
N LYS A 68 -3.66 -1.97 13.17
CA LYS A 68 -3.31 -1.25 14.40
C LYS A 68 -4.44 -0.35 14.90
N LEU A 69 -5.18 0.29 14.00
CA LEU A 69 -6.26 1.21 14.33
C LEU A 69 -7.58 0.53 14.73
N GLN A 70 -7.73 -0.77 14.50
CA GLN A 70 -8.99 -1.48 14.76
C GLN A 70 -9.42 -1.46 16.24
N SER A 71 -8.47 -1.30 17.17
CA SER A 71 -8.73 -1.19 18.61
C SER A 71 -9.03 0.25 19.06
N GLU A 72 -8.72 1.23 18.23
CA GLU A 72 -8.83 2.66 18.56
C GLU A 72 -10.04 3.31 17.89
N CYS A 73 -10.41 2.82 16.70
CA CYS A 73 -11.46 3.41 15.89
C CYS A 73 -12.60 2.40 15.70
N HIS A 74 -13.71 2.68 16.36
CA HIS A 74 -14.89 1.83 16.36
C HIS A 74 -16.05 2.51 15.62
N PRO A 75 -16.98 1.75 15.01
CA PRO A 75 -18.06 2.34 14.23
C PRO A 75 -18.99 3.31 14.98
N ASP A 76 -19.07 3.16 16.31
CA ASP A 76 -19.86 3.99 17.21
C ASP A 76 -19.16 5.28 17.65
N THR A 77 -17.82 5.32 17.61
CA THR A 77 -17.02 6.51 17.95
C THR A 77 -16.56 7.26 16.70
N CYS A 78 -16.06 6.53 15.71
CA CYS A 78 -15.62 7.02 14.40
C CYS A 78 -16.74 6.92 13.37
N THR A 79 -17.88 7.56 13.61
CA THR A 79 -19.11 7.33 12.83
C THR A 79 -19.04 7.78 11.37
N GLN A 80 -18.11 8.68 11.03
CA GLN A 80 -17.93 9.24 9.69
C GLN A 80 -16.44 9.38 9.35
N MET A 81 -16.09 9.24 8.07
CA MET A 81 -14.75 9.53 7.57
C MET A 81 -14.54 11.04 7.36
N THR A 82 -13.81 11.68 8.27
CA THR A 82 -13.44 13.10 8.18
C THR A 82 -11.94 13.26 8.43
N ALA A 83 -11.34 14.31 7.86
CA ALA A 83 -9.97 14.73 8.18
C ALA A 83 -9.93 16.12 8.85
N THR A 84 -10.99 16.90 8.65
CA THR A 84 -11.25 18.20 9.28
C THR A 84 -12.76 18.30 9.55
N GLU A 85 -13.19 19.28 10.33
CA GLU A 85 -14.62 19.49 10.62
C GLU A 85 -15.44 19.98 9.41
N GLN A 86 -14.78 20.36 8.31
CA GLN A 86 -15.44 21.00 7.18
C GLN A 86 -15.98 20.03 6.13
N TRP A 87 -15.37 18.84 6.01
CA TRP A 87 -15.64 17.93 4.89
C TRP A 87 -15.71 16.49 5.35
N ILE A 88 -16.70 15.78 4.80
CA ILE A 88 -16.89 14.33 4.95
C ILE A 88 -16.48 13.65 3.65
N PHE A 89 -15.73 12.56 3.75
CA PHE A 89 -15.38 11.71 2.63
C PHE A 89 -16.46 10.65 2.41
N LEU A 90 -17.00 10.58 1.19
CA LEU A 90 -17.97 9.57 0.79
C LEU A 90 -17.27 8.34 0.23
N CYS A 91 -17.72 7.16 0.65
CA CYS A 91 -17.12 5.88 0.30
C CYS A 91 -17.59 5.42 -1.09
N ALA A 92 -16.64 5.26 -2.02
CA ALA A 92 -16.90 4.86 -3.40
C ALA A 92 -17.04 3.33 -3.61
N ALA A 93 -16.85 2.52 -2.56
CA ALA A 93 -17.05 1.06 -2.63
C ALA A 93 -18.54 0.68 -2.81
N HIS A 94 -19.44 1.65 -2.71
CA HIS A 94 -20.88 1.46 -2.88
C HIS A 94 -21.35 1.97 -4.24
N LYS A 95 -22.44 1.37 -4.76
CA LYS A 95 -23.04 1.77 -6.05
C LYS A 95 -23.33 3.27 -6.14
N THR A 96 -23.82 3.85 -5.05
CA THR A 96 -23.92 5.29 -4.86
C THR A 96 -23.01 5.65 -3.70
N PRO A 97 -22.05 6.58 -3.87
CA PRO A 97 -21.17 7.01 -2.80
C PRO A 97 -21.96 7.43 -1.57
N LYS A 98 -21.57 6.91 -0.40
CA LYS A 98 -22.26 7.16 0.88
C LYS A 98 -21.28 7.25 2.03
N GLU A 99 -21.74 7.80 3.14
CA GLU A 99 -20.98 7.84 4.39
C GLU A 99 -20.74 6.42 4.93
N CYS A 100 -19.57 6.23 5.52
CA CYS A 100 -19.19 5.05 6.27
C CYS A 100 -18.46 5.48 7.54
N PRO A 101 -18.51 4.67 8.60
CA PRO A 101 -17.59 4.82 9.72
C PRO A 101 -16.14 4.87 9.23
N ALA A 102 -15.29 5.65 9.87
CA ALA A 102 -13.93 5.92 9.36
C ALA A 102 -13.13 4.63 9.18
N ILE A 103 -13.20 3.70 10.14
CA ILE A 103 -12.49 2.42 10.05
C ILE A 103 -12.98 1.56 8.87
N ASP A 104 -14.28 1.57 8.60
CA ASP A 104 -14.86 0.82 7.47
C ASP A 104 -14.55 1.50 6.14
N TYR A 105 -14.57 2.83 6.10
CA TYR A 105 -14.11 3.61 4.95
C TYR A 105 -12.65 3.27 4.59
N THR A 106 -11.76 3.25 5.60
CA THR A 106 -10.34 2.91 5.41
C THR A 106 -10.20 1.52 4.82
N ARG A 107 -10.88 0.52 5.38
CA ARG A 107 -10.88 -0.86 4.87
C ARG A 107 -11.38 -0.94 3.43
N HIS A 108 -12.56 -0.38 3.16
CA HIS A 108 -13.15 -0.37 1.81
C HIS A 108 -12.24 0.30 0.78
N THR A 109 -11.57 1.39 1.16
CA THR A 109 -10.63 2.11 0.30
C THR A 109 -9.41 1.23 -0.02
N LEU A 110 -8.84 0.59 0.99
CA LEU A 110 -7.68 -0.30 0.82
C LEU A 110 -8.02 -1.54 0.00
N ASP A 111 -9.18 -2.16 0.27
CA ASP A 111 -9.68 -3.29 -0.51
C ASP A 111 -9.89 -2.89 -1.98
N GLY A 112 -10.52 -1.75 -2.23
CA GLY A 112 -10.73 -1.23 -3.58
C GLY A 112 -9.42 -0.97 -4.32
N ALA A 113 -8.45 -0.33 -3.66
CA ALA A 113 -7.13 -0.09 -4.23
C ALA A 113 -6.39 -1.40 -4.53
N ALA A 114 -6.37 -2.34 -3.59
CA ALA A 114 -5.73 -3.64 -3.77
C ALA A 114 -6.39 -4.45 -4.89
N CYS A 115 -7.73 -4.49 -4.96
CA CYS A 115 -8.45 -5.15 -6.04
C CYS A 115 -8.14 -4.53 -7.41
N LEU A 116 -8.08 -3.20 -7.49
CA LEU A 116 -7.75 -2.51 -8.73
C LEU A 116 -6.31 -2.80 -9.18
N LEU A 117 -5.35 -2.72 -8.27
CA LEU A 117 -3.93 -2.94 -8.56
C LEU A 117 -3.67 -4.40 -8.99
N ASN A 118 -4.37 -5.38 -8.41
CA ASN A 118 -4.22 -6.80 -8.78
C ASN A 118 -5.19 -7.24 -9.91
N SER A 119 -5.84 -6.31 -10.61
CA SER A 119 -6.79 -6.66 -11.68
C SER A 119 -6.12 -6.70 -13.05
N ASN A 120 -6.05 -7.90 -13.64
CA ASN A 120 -5.51 -8.13 -15.00
C ASN A 120 -6.24 -7.33 -16.11
N LYS A 121 -7.46 -6.86 -15.84
CA LYS A 121 -8.17 -5.95 -16.75
C LYS A 121 -7.48 -4.58 -16.88
N TYR A 122 -6.92 -4.09 -15.79
CA TYR A 122 -6.32 -2.75 -15.70
C TYR A 122 -4.78 -2.82 -15.74
N PHE A 123 -4.20 -3.90 -15.22
CA PHE A 123 -2.76 -4.16 -15.21
C PHE A 123 -2.48 -5.58 -15.77
N PRO A 124 -2.56 -5.78 -17.11
CA PRO A 124 -2.47 -7.10 -17.74
C PRO A 124 -1.07 -7.72 -17.76
N SER A 125 -0.02 -6.90 -17.57
CA SER A 125 1.38 -7.33 -17.51
C SER A 125 1.82 -7.76 -16.10
N ARG A 126 0.84 -8.16 -15.28
CA ARG A 126 1.00 -8.60 -13.90
C ARG A 126 0.30 -9.93 -13.68
#